data_AF-A0A9P5YSS7-F1
#
_entry.id   AF-A0A9P5YSS7-F1
#
_cell.length_a   1.000
_cell.length_b   1.000
_cell.length_c   1.000
_cell.angle_alpha   90.00
_cell.angle_beta   90.00
_cell.angle_gamma   90.00
#
_symmetry.space_group_name_H-M   'P 1'
#
loop_
_entity.id
_entity.type
_entity.pdbx_description
1 polymer ?
#
loop_
_entity_poly.entity_id
_entity_poly.type
_entity_poly.pdbx_seq_one_letter_code
_entity_poly.pdbx_strand_id
1 'polypeptide(L)'
;MTANIVLSLPEELHIRIMAKLDGRSLIRCAMTCKLLYETLRNSTLLKYRIQLHFDGLEDAGTSTSTTIPEIIDHLLQRRDAWFTQTWADPVYTSGSGTQYRNHRSSYRLGEDGFAVAIQKGNRLEIVWLPTARNAEGRRIEHDLSATPISIYSMDPTQDVIAMLENFYRVPMSQDNVRIVRIYVRTLSGNTPHPLARRSVLQFTDVGTNSVGDSIHNPKLEISHNTLVLWTSDYIPRVLIWDWRTGELLTDVSFIAPCMNPPDDIHDFSLLGSSDFAFMTRPSGCGSIELYKFVKHPIHGTAIQLATLNLPPLARDTPLDSLAIMAYTNPIYAHPSPHKLFVVDREEQIYVFKVEYEYYFKNTEYRRIVTVIMHVHQRIFMKYCARGGGGDKAAVDVPWEEWGPSNTAIDTSIRIRGMSHGQLAICLPIDKQFMNYNAIFTKLEIKNFSLSGVLAAKDAQTIVSLGNHKPHGLLVESNIIRVAEDPIFENDVEGKLPYVLYHLRFEEGYSRMMICEEGVVGIMNTNEGSRLRVYPV
;
A
#
# COMPACT_ATOMS: atom_id res chain seq x y z
N MET A 1 2.82 -28.95 -43.54
CA MET A 1 2.99 -27.49 -43.41
C MET A 1 1.87 -26.96 -42.54
N THR A 2 2.14 -26.64 -41.28
CA THR A 2 1.21 -25.83 -40.49
C THR A 2 1.30 -24.41 -41.03
N ALA A 3 0.37 -24.04 -41.93
CA ALA A 3 0.22 -22.65 -42.32
C ALA A 3 0.07 -21.83 -41.04
N ASN A 4 0.88 -20.78 -40.89
CA ASN A 4 0.87 -19.96 -39.68
C ASN A 4 -0.40 -19.09 -39.72
N ILE A 5 -1.54 -19.69 -39.33
CA ILE A 5 -2.91 -19.16 -39.45
C ILE A 5 -2.98 -17.72 -38.93
N VAL A 6 -2.23 -17.41 -37.87
CA VAL A 6 -2.17 -16.08 -37.28
C VAL A 6 -1.60 -15.04 -38.25
N LEU A 7 -0.53 -15.36 -38.98
CA LEU A 7 0.10 -14.42 -39.91
C LEU A 7 -0.73 -14.18 -41.19
N SER A 8 -1.68 -15.06 -41.50
CA SER A 8 -2.59 -14.90 -42.64
C SER A 8 -3.84 -14.06 -42.34
N LEU A 9 -4.05 -13.65 -41.09
CA LEU A 9 -5.17 -12.79 -40.72
C LEU A 9 -4.97 -11.34 -41.20
N PRO A 10 -6.05 -10.56 -41.40
CA PRO A 10 -5.98 -9.12 -41.58
C PRO A 10 -5.37 -8.38 -40.36
N GLU A 11 -4.79 -7.20 -40.59
CA GLU A 11 -4.12 -6.39 -39.57
C GLU A 11 -5.05 -6.06 -38.39
N GLU A 12 -6.33 -5.81 -38.65
CA GLU A 12 -7.32 -5.50 -37.60
C GLU A 12 -7.49 -6.67 -36.62
N LEU A 13 -7.36 -7.91 -37.11
CA LEU A 13 -7.40 -9.09 -36.25
C LEU A 13 -6.09 -9.28 -35.49
N HIS A 14 -4.94 -8.96 -36.09
CA HIS A 14 -3.67 -8.92 -35.36
C HIS A 14 -3.75 -7.95 -34.20
N ILE A 15 -4.22 -6.72 -34.44
CA ILE A 15 -4.38 -5.70 -33.40
C ILE A 15 -5.32 -6.20 -32.29
N ARG A 16 -6.47 -6.80 -32.63
CA ARG A 16 -7.42 -7.32 -31.63
C ARG A 16 -6.83 -8.46 -30.81
N ILE A 17 -6.09 -9.38 -31.42
CA ILE A 17 -5.43 -10.49 -30.72
C ILE A 17 -4.32 -9.95 -29.82
N MET A 18 -3.45 -9.09 -30.35
CA MET A 18 -2.34 -8.48 -29.61
C MET A 18 -2.84 -7.60 -28.46
N ALA A 19 -3.97 -6.92 -28.61
CA ALA A 19 -4.59 -6.11 -27.55
C ALA A 19 -5.12 -6.95 -26.38
N LYS A 20 -5.19 -8.28 -26.49
CA LYS A 20 -5.52 -9.18 -25.37
C LYS A 20 -4.29 -9.66 -24.60
N LEU A 21 -3.08 -9.35 -25.07
CA LEU A 21 -1.84 -9.68 -24.37
C LEU A 21 -1.53 -8.63 -23.29
N ASP A 22 -0.86 -9.08 -22.22
CA ASP A 22 -0.14 -8.18 -21.30
C ASP A 22 1.03 -7.51 -22.04
N GLY A 23 1.56 -6.41 -21.49
CA GLY A 23 2.60 -5.65 -22.18
C GLY A 23 3.89 -6.43 -22.45
N ARG A 24 4.28 -7.36 -21.57
CA ARG A 24 5.47 -8.20 -21.76
C ARG A 24 5.27 -9.21 -22.88
N SER A 25 4.12 -9.86 -22.90
CA SER A 25 3.69 -10.80 -23.94
C SER A 25 3.54 -10.09 -25.28
N LEU A 26 3.05 -8.85 -25.28
CA LEU A 26 2.94 -8.00 -26.47
C LEU A 26 4.31 -7.68 -27.09
N ILE A 27 5.28 -7.26 -26.27
CA ILE A 27 6.66 -7.00 -26.71
C ILE A 27 7.28 -8.27 -27.28
N ARG A 28 7.17 -9.40 -26.55
CA ARG A 28 7.68 -10.70 -27.02
C ARG A 28 7.05 -11.13 -28.33
N CYS A 29 5.74 -10.94 -28.49
CA CYS A 29 5.00 -11.25 -29.71
C CYS A 29 5.56 -10.46 -30.91
N ALA A 30 5.78 -9.16 -30.74
CA ALA A 30 6.38 -8.32 -31.77
C ALA A 30 7.85 -8.70 -32.09
N MET A 31 8.59 -9.28 -31.15
CA MET A 31 9.95 -9.77 -31.41
C MET A 31 9.98 -11.06 -32.26
N THR A 32 8.85 -11.73 -32.49
CA THR A 32 8.82 -13.01 -33.22
C THR A 32 8.92 -12.84 -34.75
N CYS A 33 8.34 -11.78 -35.32
CA CYS A 33 8.39 -11.55 -36.77
C CYS A 33 8.17 -10.06 -37.15
N LYS A 34 8.59 -9.70 -38.36
CA LYS A 34 8.49 -8.32 -38.88
C LYS A 34 7.05 -7.82 -38.98
N LEU A 35 6.11 -8.68 -39.40
CA LEU A 35 4.70 -8.31 -39.54
C LEU A 35 4.11 -7.85 -38.19
N LEU A 36 4.26 -8.65 -37.13
CA LEU A 36 3.74 -8.32 -35.80
C LEU A 36 4.47 -7.11 -35.18
N TYR A 37 5.77 -6.97 -35.46
CA TYR A 37 6.50 -5.75 -35.11
C TYR A 37 5.92 -4.51 -35.80
N GLU A 38 5.65 -4.58 -37.10
CA GLU A 38 5.05 -3.47 -37.87
C GLU A 38 3.63 -3.17 -37.39
N THR A 39 2.80 -4.17 -37.12
CA THR A 39 1.46 -4.00 -36.52
C THR A 39 1.53 -3.25 -35.19
N LEU A 40 2.45 -3.66 -34.30
CA LEU A 40 2.68 -2.96 -33.02
C LEU A 40 3.16 -1.52 -33.25
N ARG A 41 4.10 -1.33 -34.19
CA ARG A 41 4.68 -0.02 -34.51
C ARG A 41 3.68 0.93 -35.18
N ASN A 42 2.68 0.43 -35.89
CA ASN A 42 1.71 1.25 -36.61
C ASN A 42 0.43 1.48 -35.81
N SER A 43 0.07 0.58 -34.89
CA SER A 43 -1.14 0.70 -34.07
C SER A 43 -0.97 1.62 -32.86
N THR A 44 -1.74 2.71 -32.81
CA THR A 44 -1.82 3.61 -31.65
C THR A 44 -2.32 2.89 -30.39
N LEU A 45 -3.28 1.96 -30.55
CA LEU A 45 -3.81 1.17 -29.43
C LEU A 45 -2.72 0.28 -28.80
N LEU A 46 -1.92 -0.41 -29.62
CA LEU A 46 -0.86 -1.27 -29.09
C LEU A 46 0.27 -0.45 -28.46
N LYS A 47 0.64 0.70 -29.04
CA LYS A 47 1.57 1.64 -28.41
C LYS A 47 1.08 2.12 -27.05
N TYR A 48 -0.19 2.49 -26.95
CA TYR A 48 -0.80 2.93 -25.70
C TYR A 48 -0.69 1.86 -24.61
N ARG A 49 -1.04 0.60 -24.93
CA ARG A 49 -0.90 -0.52 -23.98
C ARG A 49 0.54 -0.74 -23.52
N ILE A 50 1.52 -0.51 -24.40
CA ILE A 50 2.94 -0.60 -24.04
C ILE A 50 3.35 0.54 -23.12
N GLN A 51 2.90 1.78 -23.39
CA GLN A 51 3.19 2.92 -22.52
C GLN A 51 2.63 2.69 -21.11
N LEU A 52 1.37 2.25 -21.01
CA LEU A 52 0.77 1.85 -19.73
C LEU A 52 1.61 0.78 -19.01
N HIS A 53 2.02 -0.28 -19.72
CA HIS A 53 2.84 -1.33 -19.13
C HIS A 53 4.20 -0.83 -18.61
N PHE A 54 4.87 0.06 -19.34
CA PHE A 54 6.14 0.65 -18.89
C PHE A 54 5.97 1.48 -17.63
N ASP A 55 4.83 2.16 -17.48
CA ASP A 55 4.50 2.93 -16.30
C ASP A 55 3.85 2.08 -15.19
N GLY A 56 3.65 0.77 -15.39
CA GLY A 56 2.94 -0.13 -14.47
C GLY A 56 1.50 0.32 -14.19
N LEU A 57 0.80 0.72 -15.24
CA LEU A 57 -0.56 1.23 -15.22
C LEU A 57 -1.50 0.33 -16.04
N GLU A 58 -2.79 0.43 -15.75
CA GLU A 58 -3.89 -0.13 -16.53
C GLU A 58 -4.81 0.99 -17.03
N ASP A 59 -5.50 0.72 -18.14
CA ASP A 59 -6.55 1.59 -18.65
C ASP A 59 -7.71 1.60 -17.65
N ALA A 60 -8.15 2.80 -17.24
CA ALA A 60 -9.25 2.96 -16.28
C ALA A 60 -10.61 2.53 -16.86
N GLY A 61 -10.71 2.35 -18.19
CA GLY A 61 -11.94 1.99 -18.88
C GLY A 61 -13.02 3.07 -18.81
N THR A 62 -12.66 4.28 -18.39
CA THR A 62 -13.58 5.40 -18.27
C THR A 62 -13.97 5.88 -19.66
N SER A 63 -15.28 6.01 -19.91
CA SER A 63 -15.87 6.56 -21.14
C SER A 63 -15.59 8.06 -21.23
N THR A 64 -14.33 8.43 -21.35
CA THR A 64 -13.92 9.82 -21.56
C THR A 64 -14.02 10.15 -23.05
N SER A 65 -14.33 11.41 -23.35
CA SER A 65 -14.23 11.95 -24.71
C SER A 65 -12.78 12.07 -25.20
N THR A 66 -11.81 11.62 -24.41
CA THR A 66 -10.38 11.76 -24.66
C THR A 66 -9.91 10.65 -25.60
N THR A 67 -9.19 11.04 -26.64
CA THR A 67 -8.66 10.12 -27.65
C THR A 67 -7.38 9.43 -27.14
N ILE A 68 -7.07 8.22 -27.64
CA ILE A 68 -5.84 7.50 -27.23
C ILE A 68 -4.56 8.36 -27.38
N PRO A 69 -4.36 9.14 -28.47
CA PRO A 69 -3.21 10.05 -28.57
C PRO A 69 -3.13 11.05 -27.41
N GLU A 70 -4.24 11.69 -27.05
CA GLU A 70 -4.30 12.63 -25.92
C GLU A 70 -3.98 11.93 -24.58
N ILE A 71 -4.43 10.68 -24.41
CA ILE A 71 -4.07 9.88 -23.22
C ILE A 71 -2.57 9.59 -23.18
N ILE A 72 -1.96 9.24 -24.32
CA ILE A 72 -0.50 9.06 -24.41
C ILE A 72 0.23 10.35 -24.07
N ASP A 73 -0.22 11.50 -24.58
CA ASP A 73 0.38 12.80 -24.27
C ASP A 73 0.31 13.10 -22.77
N HIS A 74 -0.83 12.80 -22.12
CA HIS A 74 -0.96 12.91 -20.67
C HIS A 74 0.00 11.98 -19.91
N LEU A 75 0.19 10.73 -20.35
CA LEU A 75 1.15 9.80 -19.75
C LEU A 75 2.59 10.32 -19.85
N LEU A 76 2.96 10.84 -21.02
CA LEU A 76 4.32 11.37 -21.25
C LEU A 76 4.57 12.64 -20.45
N GLN A 77 3.63 13.59 -20.43
CA GLN A 77 3.72 14.80 -19.61
C GLN A 77 3.89 14.45 -18.12
N ARG A 78 3.12 13.47 -17.63
CA ARG A 78 3.24 12.98 -16.25
C ARG A 78 4.63 12.42 -15.98
N ARG A 79 5.16 11.60 -16.88
CA ARG A 79 6.50 11.00 -16.74
C ARG A 79 7.58 12.08 -16.70
N ASP A 80 7.48 13.06 -17.60
CA ASP A 80 8.41 14.19 -17.66
C ASP A 80 8.34 15.05 -16.40
N ALA A 81 7.13 15.31 -15.87
CA ALA A 81 6.96 16.13 -14.67
C ALA A 81 7.49 15.45 -13.41
N TRP A 82 7.31 14.13 -13.26
CA TRP A 82 7.97 13.36 -12.19
C TRP A 82 9.49 13.33 -12.36
N PHE A 83 9.99 13.15 -13.58
CA PHE A 83 11.42 13.06 -13.85
C PHE A 83 12.16 14.38 -13.67
N THR A 84 11.58 15.48 -14.16
CA THR A 84 12.17 16.82 -14.13
C THR A 84 11.79 17.63 -12.89
N GLN A 85 10.87 17.11 -12.08
CA GLN A 85 10.29 17.79 -10.91
C GLN A 85 9.64 19.15 -11.26
N THR A 86 9.07 19.28 -12.46
CA THR A 86 8.31 20.47 -12.87
C THR A 86 6.89 20.39 -12.35
N TRP A 87 6.73 20.68 -11.06
CA TRP A 87 5.44 20.60 -10.38
C TRP A 87 4.68 21.90 -10.51
N ALA A 88 3.34 21.82 -10.51
CA ALA A 88 2.50 23.01 -10.47
C ALA A 88 2.56 23.68 -9.09
N ASP A 89 2.15 24.95 -9.05
CA ASP A 89 2.14 25.72 -7.81
C ASP A 89 1.33 25.02 -6.72
N PRO A 90 1.86 24.96 -5.49
CA PRO A 90 1.22 24.19 -4.45
C PRO A 90 -0.09 24.83 -4.01
N VAL A 91 -1.13 24.00 -3.90
CA VAL A 91 -2.47 24.45 -3.51
C VAL A 91 -2.68 24.24 -2.01
N TYR A 92 -3.20 25.28 -1.34
CA TYR A 92 -3.53 25.22 0.08
C TYR A 92 -4.98 24.81 0.29
N THR A 93 -5.20 23.90 1.23
CA THR A 93 -6.54 23.68 1.80
C THR A 93 -6.48 23.96 3.29
N SER A 94 -7.26 24.96 3.72
CA SER A 94 -7.32 25.38 5.12
C SER A 94 -8.05 24.33 5.97
N GLY A 95 -7.41 23.85 7.04
CA GLY A 95 -8.07 23.03 8.05
C GLY A 95 -8.93 23.85 9.00
N SER A 96 -9.85 23.20 9.73
CA SER A 96 -10.67 23.89 10.74
C SER A 96 -9.80 24.28 11.94
N GLY A 97 -10.01 25.53 12.36
CA GLY A 97 -9.29 26.34 13.34
C GLY A 97 -9.25 25.85 14.79
N THR A 98 -9.09 24.55 15.08
CA THR A 98 -9.20 24.05 16.46
C THR A 98 -7.94 23.32 16.94
N GLN A 99 -7.35 23.88 18.00
CA GLN A 99 -6.27 23.26 18.77
C GLN A 99 -6.77 21.98 19.43
N TYR A 100 -6.11 20.86 19.13
CA TYR A 100 -6.23 19.68 19.97
C TYR A 100 -4.87 19.04 20.18
N ARG A 101 -4.35 19.17 21.40
CA ARG A 101 -2.96 18.86 21.76
C ARG A 101 -2.63 17.37 21.89
N ASN A 102 -3.57 16.44 21.70
CA ASN A 102 -3.41 15.02 22.08
C ASN A 102 -4.18 14.00 21.19
N HIS A 103 -4.40 14.24 19.89
CA HIS A 103 -5.17 13.29 19.06
C HIS A 103 -4.31 12.32 18.23
N ARG A 104 -4.68 11.04 18.28
CA ARG A 104 -4.30 10.01 17.30
C ARG A 104 -4.98 10.32 15.97
N SER A 105 -4.43 11.26 15.21
CA SER A 105 -4.92 11.53 13.86
C SER A 105 -4.51 10.38 12.93
N SER A 106 -5.48 9.62 12.47
CA SER A 106 -5.35 8.72 11.32
C SER A 106 -5.60 9.52 10.04
N TYR A 107 -4.76 9.27 9.04
CA TYR A 107 -4.87 9.86 7.71
C TYR A 107 -4.90 8.69 6.72
N ARG A 108 -5.84 8.73 5.79
CA ARG A 108 -5.89 7.79 4.66
C ARG A 108 -6.11 8.58 3.39
N LEU A 109 -5.34 8.24 2.37
CA LEU A 109 -5.41 8.83 1.04
C LEU A 109 -6.27 7.92 0.15
N GLY A 110 -7.26 8.48 -0.54
CA GLY A 110 -8.07 7.81 -1.57
C GLY A 110 -7.27 7.39 -2.81
N GLU A 111 -7.89 6.61 -3.72
CA GLU A 111 -7.26 6.03 -4.93
C GLU A 111 -6.44 7.02 -5.73
N ASP A 112 -6.90 8.26 -5.77
CA ASP A 112 -6.33 9.27 -6.64
C ASP A 112 -5.48 10.30 -5.90
N GLY A 113 -5.36 10.21 -4.58
CA GLY A 113 -4.99 11.37 -3.78
C GLY A 113 -6.18 12.25 -3.39
N PHE A 114 -7.35 12.05 -3.99
CA PHE A 114 -8.47 12.98 -3.89
C PHE A 114 -9.29 12.91 -2.63
N ALA A 115 -8.95 12.14 -1.61
CA ALA A 115 -9.69 12.20 -0.34
C ALA A 115 -8.74 11.92 0.82
N VAL A 116 -8.71 12.81 1.79
CA VAL A 116 -8.00 12.65 3.05
C VAL A 116 -9.03 12.67 4.17
N ALA A 117 -9.16 11.56 4.88
CA ALA A 117 -9.94 11.52 6.13
C ALA A 117 -9.03 11.87 7.31
N ILE A 118 -9.52 12.71 8.23
CA ILE A 118 -8.80 13.20 9.40
C ILE A 118 -9.73 13.12 10.60
N GLN A 119 -9.42 12.23 11.55
CA GLN A 119 -10.17 12.16 12.80
C GLN A 119 -9.55 13.06 13.88
N LYS A 120 -10.35 13.97 14.43
CA LYS A 120 -9.98 14.91 15.51
C LYS A 120 -10.98 14.76 16.66
N GLY A 121 -10.66 13.86 17.60
CA GLY A 121 -11.58 13.53 18.69
C GLY A 121 -12.88 12.92 18.14
N ASN A 122 -14.00 13.62 18.37
CA ASN A 122 -15.33 13.22 17.88
C ASN A 122 -15.69 13.85 16.52
N ARG A 123 -14.73 14.37 15.77
CA ARG A 123 -14.97 14.91 14.43
C ARG A 123 -14.21 14.11 13.40
N LEU A 124 -14.85 13.84 12.28
CA LEU A 124 -14.22 13.27 11.10
C LEU A 124 -14.31 14.27 9.96
N GLU A 125 -13.17 14.77 9.53
CA GLU A 125 -13.03 15.69 8.41
C GLU A 125 -12.62 14.90 7.18
N ILE A 126 -13.33 15.06 6.06
CA ILE A 126 -12.97 14.45 4.78
C ILE A 126 -12.70 15.60 3.81
N VAL A 127 -11.48 15.64 3.29
CA VAL A 127 -11.00 16.66 2.37
C VAL A 127 -10.71 16.02 1.04
N TRP A 128 -11.48 16.40 0.02
CA TRP A 128 -11.10 16.14 -1.35
C TRP A 128 -10.08 17.15 -1.85
N LEU A 129 -8.93 16.64 -2.26
CA LEU A 129 -7.82 17.47 -2.67
C LEU A 129 -8.09 18.13 -4.03
N PRO A 130 -7.62 19.37 -4.24
CA PRO A 130 -7.58 19.99 -5.55
C PRO A 130 -6.79 19.16 -6.55
N THR A 131 -7.21 19.22 -7.80
CA THR A 131 -6.59 18.51 -8.93
C THR A 131 -6.37 19.50 -10.06
N ALA A 132 -5.54 19.15 -11.05
CA ALA A 132 -5.39 19.96 -12.25
C ALA A 132 -6.73 20.22 -12.99
N ARG A 133 -7.74 19.36 -12.78
CA ARG A 133 -9.07 19.46 -13.38
C ARG A 133 -10.13 20.09 -12.46
N ASN A 134 -9.87 20.19 -11.15
CA ASN A 134 -10.77 20.75 -10.16
C ASN A 134 -9.97 21.50 -9.08
N ALA A 135 -9.85 22.81 -9.23
CA ALA A 135 -9.00 23.64 -8.37
C ALA A 135 -9.57 23.91 -6.97
N GLU A 136 -10.87 23.75 -6.75
CA GLU A 136 -11.50 24.18 -5.49
C GLU A 136 -11.40 23.13 -4.38
N GLY A 137 -11.14 21.86 -4.72
CA GLY A 137 -11.27 20.75 -3.79
C GLY A 137 -12.69 20.67 -3.21
N ARG A 138 -12.92 19.79 -2.24
CA ARG A 138 -14.20 19.73 -1.49
C ARG A 138 -13.91 19.36 -0.06
N ARG A 139 -14.71 19.86 0.88
CA ARG A 139 -14.54 19.51 2.30
C ARG A 139 -15.87 19.25 2.96
N ILE A 140 -15.92 18.21 3.79
CA ILE A 140 -17.05 17.93 4.67
C ILE A 140 -16.53 17.57 6.06
N GLU A 141 -17.34 17.85 7.08
CA GLU A 141 -17.07 17.52 8.46
C GLU A 141 -18.27 16.76 9.03
N HIS A 142 -17.98 15.64 9.68
CA HIS A 142 -18.98 14.78 10.31
C HIS A 142 -18.78 14.79 11.83
N ASP A 143 -19.87 14.99 12.57
CA ASP A 143 -19.90 14.80 14.01
C ASP A 143 -20.05 13.30 14.33
N LEU A 144 -19.15 12.79 15.16
CA LEU A 144 -19.09 11.42 15.68
C LEU A 144 -19.47 11.36 17.16
N SER A 145 -19.98 12.43 17.76
CA SER A 145 -20.36 12.48 19.18
C SER A 145 -21.32 11.35 19.58
N ALA A 146 -22.29 11.02 18.71
CA ALA A 146 -23.25 9.94 18.91
C ALA A 146 -22.68 8.54 18.66
N THR A 147 -21.54 8.43 17.98
CA THR A 147 -20.94 7.15 17.59
C THR A 147 -19.42 7.28 17.66
N PRO A 148 -18.82 7.22 18.87
CA PRO A 148 -17.38 7.26 19.00
C PRO A 148 -16.75 6.06 18.27
N ILE A 149 -15.74 6.32 17.43
CA ILE A 149 -15.08 5.30 16.59
C ILE A 149 -13.63 5.11 17.02
N SER A 150 -13.11 3.90 16.88
CA SER A 150 -11.71 3.55 17.18
C SER A 150 -10.82 3.65 15.95
N ILE A 151 -11.28 3.10 14.82
CA ILE A 151 -10.61 3.13 13.51
C ILE A 151 -11.65 3.22 12.40
N TYR A 152 -11.21 3.60 11.21
CA TYR A 152 -12.05 3.61 10.00
C TYR A 152 -11.27 3.16 8.77
N SER A 153 -12.00 2.75 7.75
CA SER A 153 -11.54 2.50 6.38
C SER A 153 -12.53 3.14 5.41
N MET A 154 -12.08 3.54 4.23
CA MET A 154 -12.94 4.19 3.26
C MET A 154 -12.59 3.75 1.84
N ASP A 155 -13.60 3.73 0.98
CA ASP A 155 -13.46 3.65 -0.47
C ASP A 155 -14.27 4.82 -1.07
N PRO A 156 -13.61 5.95 -1.41
CA PRO A 156 -14.27 7.12 -1.98
C PRO A 156 -14.96 6.85 -3.32
N THR A 157 -14.53 5.82 -4.07
CA THR A 157 -15.07 5.48 -5.40
C THR A 157 -16.48 4.91 -5.32
N GLN A 158 -16.84 4.41 -4.14
CA GLN A 158 -18.16 3.87 -3.83
C GLN A 158 -18.93 4.75 -2.84
N ASP A 159 -18.39 5.93 -2.47
CA ASP A 159 -18.93 6.78 -1.40
C ASP A 159 -19.11 6.03 -0.07
N VAL A 160 -18.21 5.11 0.30
CA VAL A 160 -18.35 4.27 1.51
C VAL A 160 -17.27 4.56 2.55
N ILE A 161 -17.69 4.60 3.82
CA ILE A 161 -16.82 4.57 4.99
C ILE A 161 -17.31 3.50 5.97
N ALA A 162 -16.40 2.64 6.39
CA ALA A 162 -16.61 1.68 7.47
C ALA A 162 -15.92 2.18 8.73
N MET A 163 -16.63 2.22 9.85
CA MET A 163 -16.13 2.74 11.12
C MET A 163 -16.34 1.70 12.23
N LEU A 164 -15.25 1.27 12.85
CA LEU A 164 -15.29 0.37 14.00
C LEU A 164 -15.65 1.19 15.25
N GLU A 165 -16.65 0.75 16.00
CA GLU A 165 -17.05 1.44 17.22
C GLU A 165 -15.93 1.47 18.26
N ASN A 166 -15.97 2.47 19.13
CA ASN A 166 -15.03 2.56 20.25
C ASN A 166 -15.42 1.55 21.34
N PHE A 167 -14.92 0.33 21.18
CA PHE A 167 -15.19 -0.80 22.06
C PHE A 167 -14.59 -0.64 23.47
N TYR A 168 -13.62 0.26 23.69
CA TYR A 168 -13.09 0.61 25.03
C TYR A 168 -14.17 1.16 25.97
N ARG A 169 -15.31 1.60 25.42
CA ARG A 169 -16.46 2.11 26.19
C ARG A 169 -17.57 1.09 26.34
N VAL A 170 -17.43 -0.12 25.78
CA VAL A 170 -18.42 -1.19 25.84
C VAL A 170 -17.98 -2.18 26.92
N PRO A 171 -18.68 -2.24 28.07
CA PRO A 171 -18.34 -3.19 29.12
C PRO A 171 -18.46 -4.64 28.62
N MET A 172 -17.53 -5.49 29.04
CA MET A 172 -17.67 -6.94 28.91
C MET A 172 -18.90 -7.41 29.72
N SER A 173 -19.68 -8.36 29.19
CA SER A 173 -20.74 -9.01 29.97
C SER A 173 -20.16 -9.88 31.09
N GLN A 174 -21.01 -10.41 31.97
CA GLN A 174 -20.61 -11.39 32.99
C GLN A 174 -19.97 -12.66 32.39
N ASP A 175 -20.26 -12.97 31.13
CA ASP A 175 -19.70 -14.11 30.39
C ASP A 175 -18.43 -13.75 29.61
N ASN A 176 -17.86 -12.55 29.84
CA ASN A 176 -16.77 -11.96 29.05
C ASN A 176 -17.08 -11.87 27.56
N VAL A 177 -18.32 -11.58 27.21
CA VAL A 177 -18.73 -11.41 25.82
C VAL A 177 -19.17 -9.98 25.61
N ARG A 178 -18.75 -9.38 24.49
CA ARG A 178 -19.34 -8.12 24.01
C ARG A 178 -19.64 -8.19 22.53
N ILE A 179 -20.67 -7.45 22.11
CA ILE A 179 -21.00 -7.28 20.71
C ILE A 179 -20.29 -6.01 20.24
N VAL A 180 -19.43 -6.15 19.23
CA VAL A 180 -18.72 -5.05 18.61
C VAL A 180 -19.33 -4.76 17.25
N ARG A 181 -19.54 -3.47 16.95
CA ARG A 181 -20.19 -3.00 15.73
C ARG A 181 -19.23 -2.29 14.79
N ILE A 182 -19.48 -2.49 13.49
CA ILE A 182 -18.89 -1.71 12.41
C ILE A 182 -20.02 -1.01 11.66
N TYR A 183 -19.96 0.32 11.59
CA TYR A 183 -20.93 1.14 10.89
C TYR A 183 -20.50 1.35 9.44
N VAL A 184 -21.33 0.93 8.49
CA VAL A 184 -21.13 1.14 7.04
C VAL A 184 -22.01 2.30 6.61
N ARG A 185 -21.38 3.43 6.28
CA ARG A 185 -22.06 4.71 6.02
C ARG A 185 -21.56 5.34 4.72
N THR A 186 -22.31 6.32 4.24
CA THR A 186 -21.88 7.17 3.12
C THR A 186 -20.72 8.05 3.56
N LEU A 187 -19.68 8.14 2.73
CA LEU A 187 -18.54 9.03 2.97
C LEU A 187 -19.00 10.48 2.90
N SER A 188 -19.85 10.83 1.93
CA SER A 188 -20.35 12.17 1.65
C SER A 188 -21.34 12.72 2.67
N GLY A 189 -22.17 11.86 3.26
CA GLY A 189 -23.31 12.29 4.09
C GLY A 189 -23.30 11.71 5.51
N ASN A 190 -22.42 10.74 5.81
CA ASN A 190 -22.43 10.02 7.07
C ASN A 190 -23.83 9.47 7.42
N THR A 191 -24.53 8.94 6.42
CA THR A 191 -25.84 8.27 6.55
C THR A 191 -25.65 6.77 6.31
N PRO A 192 -26.58 5.89 6.76
CA PRO A 192 -26.55 4.47 6.36
C PRO A 192 -26.33 4.32 4.85
N HIS A 193 -25.35 3.51 4.45
CA HIS A 193 -24.99 3.42 3.04
C HIS A 193 -26.14 2.76 2.23
N PRO A 194 -26.63 3.36 1.13
CA PRO A 194 -27.82 2.88 0.42
C PRO A 194 -27.63 1.50 -0.22
N LEU A 195 -26.40 1.15 -0.60
CA LEU A 195 -26.07 -0.19 -1.12
C LEU A 195 -25.84 -1.24 -0.02
N ALA A 196 -25.77 -0.83 1.24
CA ALA A 196 -25.61 -1.75 2.36
C ALA A 196 -26.98 -2.20 2.86
N ARG A 197 -27.35 -3.45 2.59
CA ARG A 197 -28.55 -4.09 3.14
C ARG A 197 -28.56 -4.06 4.66
N ARG A 198 -27.37 -4.12 5.27
CA ARG A 198 -27.15 -3.91 6.72
C ARG A 198 -26.07 -2.85 6.90
N SER A 199 -26.48 -1.67 7.36
CA SER A 199 -25.54 -0.57 7.64
C SER A 199 -24.76 -0.73 8.96
N VAL A 200 -25.09 -1.75 9.74
CA VAL A 200 -24.41 -2.10 10.99
C VAL A 200 -24.05 -3.57 10.90
N LEU A 201 -22.76 -3.85 10.80
CA LEU A 201 -22.19 -5.18 10.90
C LEU A 201 -21.80 -5.41 12.35
N GLN A 202 -21.89 -6.65 12.81
CA GLN A 202 -21.60 -6.99 14.20
C GLN A 202 -20.87 -8.31 14.29
N PHE A 203 -20.00 -8.43 15.28
CA PHE A 203 -19.38 -9.69 15.68
C PHE A 203 -19.31 -9.78 17.19
N THR A 204 -19.18 -11.02 17.64
CA THR A 204 -19.01 -11.33 19.05
C THR A 204 -17.53 -11.35 19.38
N ASP A 205 -17.13 -10.47 20.27
CA ASP A 205 -15.80 -10.43 20.87
C ASP A 205 -15.86 -11.15 22.21
N VAL A 206 -14.98 -12.13 22.40
CA VAL A 206 -14.94 -13.00 23.56
C VAL A 206 -13.64 -12.69 24.31
N GLY A 207 -13.76 -11.99 25.42
CA GLY A 207 -12.65 -11.65 26.30
C GLY A 207 -12.15 -12.84 27.11
N THR A 208 -10.91 -12.75 27.56
CA THR A 208 -10.33 -13.64 28.58
C THR A 208 -10.60 -13.07 29.98
N ASN A 209 -10.75 -13.93 30.99
CA ASN A 209 -11.01 -13.57 32.41
C ASN A 209 -10.00 -12.58 33.03
N SER A 210 -8.88 -12.32 32.36
CA SER A 210 -7.85 -11.34 32.75
C SER A 210 -8.21 -9.95 32.22
N VAL A 211 -8.57 -9.07 33.16
CA VAL A 211 -8.82 -7.63 33.04
C VAL A 211 -7.94 -6.94 31.97
N GLY A 212 -8.47 -6.78 30.77
CA GLY A 212 -7.80 -6.10 29.66
C GLY A 212 -8.69 -6.09 28.41
N ASP A 213 -8.68 -5.00 27.66
CA ASP A 213 -9.38 -4.90 26.38
C ASP A 213 -8.94 -6.02 25.44
N SER A 214 -9.87 -6.84 24.95
CA SER A 214 -9.53 -7.98 24.09
C SER A 214 -9.00 -7.54 22.73
N ILE A 215 -9.51 -6.44 22.16
CA ILE A 215 -9.15 -5.95 20.82
C ILE A 215 -7.93 -5.03 20.86
N HIS A 216 -6.77 -5.53 20.43
CA HIS A 216 -5.55 -4.74 20.28
C HIS A 216 -5.22 -4.48 18.81
N ASN A 217 -4.69 -3.28 18.52
CA ASN A 217 -4.23 -2.82 17.20
C ASN A 217 -5.12 -3.24 16.01
N PRO A 218 -6.45 -3.01 16.05
CA PRO A 218 -7.32 -3.50 14.99
C PRO A 218 -6.96 -2.84 13.66
N LYS A 219 -7.05 -3.61 12.58
CA LYS A 219 -6.86 -3.12 11.21
C LYS A 219 -8.13 -3.34 10.41
N LEU A 220 -8.64 -2.26 9.83
CA LEU A 220 -9.84 -2.26 8.99
C LEU A 220 -9.44 -1.90 7.55
N GLU A 221 -9.79 -2.76 6.61
CA GLU A 221 -9.55 -2.58 5.17
C GLU A 221 -10.85 -2.79 4.38
N ILE A 222 -11.05 -1.97 3.33
CA ILE A 222 -12.13 -2.14 2.35
C ILE A 222 -11.46 -2.45 1.02
N SER A 223 -11.96 -3.48 0.33
CA SER A 223 -11.60 -3.80 -1.05
C SER A 223 -12.84 -4.28 -1.81
N HIS A 224 -13.26 -3.52 -2.82
CA HIS A 224 -14.49 -3.79 -3.58
C HIS A 224 -15.72 -3.90 -2.65
N ASN A 225 -16.40 -5.05 -2.66
CA ASN A 225 -17.52 -5.36 -1.77
C ASN A 225 -17.07 -5.96 -0.44
N THR A 226 -15.76 -6.16 -0.24
CA THR A 226 -15.21 -6.84 0.92
C THR A 226 -14.78 -5.84 1.97
N LEU A 227 -15.20 -6.08 3.22
CA LEU A 227 -14.69 -5.41 4.40
C LEU A 227 -13.95 -6.43 5.26
N VAL A 228 -12.73 -6.11 5.67
CA VAL A 228 -11.93 -6.98 6.53
C VAL A 228 -11.55 -6.27 7.81
N LEU A 229 -11.78 -6.97 8.93
CA LEU A 229 -11.25 -6.62 10.24
C LEU A 229 -10.25 -7.69 10.66
N TRP A 230 -9.03 -7.26 10.94
CA TRP A 230 -8.03 -8.06 11.64
C TRP A 230 -7.90 -7.54 13.08
N THR A 231 -7.83 -8.45 14.04
CA THR A 231 -7.56 -8.16 15.45
C THR A 231 -6.38 -8.99 15.95
N SER A 232 -5.48 -8.36 16.72
CA SER A 232 -4.20 -8.94 17.16
C SER A 232 -4.28 -9.52 18.57
N ASP A 233 -5.42 -10.12 18.91
CA ASP A 233 -5.83 -10.42 20.29
C ASP A 233 -5.13 -11.70 20.79
N TYR A 234 -5.46 -12.17 22.01
CA TYR A 234 -5.06 -13.50 22.49
C TYR A 234 -5.39 -14.63 21.50
N ILE A 235 -6.45 -14.42 20.72
CA ILE A 235 -6.80 -15.25 19.57
C ILE A 235 -6.86 -14.31 18.37
N PRO A 236 -5.75 -14.17 17.60
CA PRO A 236 -5.76 -13.37 16.40
C PRO A 236 -6.89 -13.83 15.49
N ARG A 237 -7.62 -12.86 14.92
CA ARG A 237 -8.84 -13.16 14.18
C ARG A 237 -8.93 -12.32 12.91
N VAL A 238 -9.37 -12.95 11.83
CA VAL A 238 -9.70 -12.29 10.57
C VAL A 238 -11.17 -12.48 10.30
N LEU A 239 -11.89 -11.37 10.23
CA LEU A 239 -13.31 -11.32 9.89
C LEU A 239 -13.47 -10.65 8.53
N ILE A 240 -14.15 -11.33 7.62
CA ILE A 240 -14.37 -10.87 6.23
C ILE A 240 -15.87 -10.81 5.99
N TRP A 241 -16.38 -9.63 5.64
CA TRP A 241 -17.78 -9.44 5.25
C TRP A 241 -17.88 -9.03 3.78
N ASP A 242 -18.99 -9.39 3.15
CA ASP A 242 -19.52 -8.58 2.06
C ASP A 242 -20.31 -7.43 2.70
N TRP A 243 -19.81 -6.20 2.59
CA TRP A 243 -20.42 -5.06 3.27
C TRP A 243 -21.74 -4.62 2.62
N ARG A 244 -22.00 -4.97 1.35
CA ARG A 244 -23.25 -4.64 0.66
C ARG A 244 -24.37 -5.56 1.13
N THR A 245 -24.10 -6.86 1.26
CA THR A 245 -25.11 -7.81 1.75
C THR A 245 -25.19 -7.82 3.28
N GLY A 246 -24.09 -7.49 3.95
CA GLY A 246 -23.90 -7.63 5.39
C GLY A 246 -23.71 -9.07 5.84
N GLU A 247 -23.34 -9.96 4.91
CA GLU A 247 -23.03 -11.36 5.19
C GLU A 247 -21.57 -11.51 5.63
N LEU A 248 -21.36 -12.23 6.73
CA LEU A 248 -20.04 -12.64 7.18
C LEU A 248 -19.59 -13.80 6.28
N LEU A 249 -18.60 -13.54 5.42
CA LEU A 249 -18.06 -14.51 4.47
C LEU A 249 -17.05 -15.44 5.14
N THR A 250 -16.29 -14.95 6.12
CA THR A 250 -15.24 -15.72 6.78
C THR A 250 -14.99 -15.20 8.17
N ASP A 251 -14.76 -16.12 9.08
CA ASP A 251 -14.42 -15.87 10.47
C ASP A 251 -13.36 -16.88 10.87
N VAL A 252 -12.09 -16.47 10.81
CA VAL A 252 -10.95 -17.34 11.08
C VAL A 252 -10.26 -16.87 12.34
N SER A 253 -10.20 -17.75 13.33
CA SER A 253 -9.40 -17.60 14.54
C SER A 253 -8.15 -18.47 14.43
N PHE A 254 -6.99 -17.87 14.71
CA PHE A 254 -5.71 -18.57 14.72
C PHE A 254 -5.43 -19.08 16.14
N ILE A 255 -6.11 -20.15 16.55
CA ILE A 255 -5.90 -20.78 17.88
C ILE A 255 -4.65 -21.67 17.79
N ALA A 256 -3.57 -21.29 18.48
CA ALA A 256 -2.45 -22.18 18.71
C ALA A 256 -2.78 -23.17 19.86
N PRO A 257 -2.46 -24.47 19.72
CA PRO A 257 -2.68 -25.46 20.77
C PRO A 257 -1.55 -25.47 21.82
N CYS A 258 -1.28 -24.36 22.51
CA CYS A 258 -0.44 -24.36 23.72
C CYS A 258 -0.43 -23.00 24.45
N MET A 259 -0.13 -23.03 25.75
CA MET A 259 -0.33 -22.00 26.78
C MET A 259 0.56 -20.73 26.69
N ASN A 260 0.94 -20.28 25.49
CA ASN A 260 1.49 -18.95 25.27
C ASN A 260 0.66 -18.30 24.16
N PRO A 261 0.15 -17.07 24.32
CA PRO A 261 -0.54 -16.39 23.22
C PRO A 261 0.40 -16.36 22.02
N PRO A 262 -0.07 -16.62 20.80
CA PRO A 262 0.76 -16.39 19.64
C PRO A 262 0.90 -14.86 19.50
N ASP A 263 1.99 -14.32 20.02
CA ASP A 263 2.56 -13.00 19.67
C ASP A 263 2.99 -12.95 18.17
N ASP A 264 2.47 -13.85 17.33
CA ASP A 264 3.11 -14.28 16.10
C ASP A 264 2.55 -13.60 14.84
N ILE A 265 1.64 -12.62 14.95
CA ILE A 265 1.15 -11.86 13.79
C ILE A 265 1.11 -10.36 14.12
N HIS A 266 1.93 -9.56 13.44
CA HIS A 266 2.01 -8.10 13.65
C HIS A 266 1.12 -7.28 12.73
N ASP A 267 0.90 -7.75 11.50
CA ASP A 267 0.16 -7.01 10.49
C ASP A 267 -0.50 -7.95 9.48
N PHE A 268 -1.51 -7.42 8.80
CA PHE A 268 -2.35 -8.09 7.83
C PHE A 268 -2.60 -7.16 6.64
N SER A 269 -2.61 -7.66 5.41
CA SER A 269 -3.14 -6.86 4.30
C SER A 269 -3.68 -7.71 3.16
N LEU A 270 -4.77 -7.26 2.54
CA LEU A 270 -5.37 -7.93 1.40
C LEU A 270 -4.50 -7.83 0.14
N LEU A 271 -4.37 -8.97 -0.55
CA LEU A 271 -3.75 -9.10 -1.86
C LEU A 271 -4.84 -9.20 -2.92
N GLY A 272 -5.26 -8.05 -3.45
CA GLY A 272 -6.24 -7.99 -4.55
C GLY A 272 -7.71 -8.08 -4.10
N SER A 273 -8.49 -8.88 -4.82
CA SER A 273 -9.96 -8.80 -4.84
C SER A 273 -10.68 -9.53 -3.70
N SER A 274 -9.97 -10.08 -2.69
CA SER A 274 -10.41 -10.53 -1.33
C SER A 274 -10.07 -11.98 -0.95
N ASP A 275 -9.58 -12.79 -1.88
CA ASP A 275 -9.32 -14.21 -1.57
C ASP A 275 -7.92 -14.45 -0.99
N PHE A 276 -7.01 -13.49 -1.17
CA PHE A 276 -5.64 -13.60 -0.72
C PHE A 276 -5.30 -12.46 0.24
N ALA A 277 -4.45 -12.77 1.21
CA ALA A 277 -3.82 -11.78 2.06
C ALA A 277 -2.42 -12.26 2.44
N PHE A 278 -1.61 -11.36 2.97
CA PHE A 278 -0.47 -11.77 3.78
C PHE A 278 -0.68 -11.40 5.25
N MET A 279 0.04 -12.12 6.09
CA MET A 279 0.23 -11.83 7.49
C MET A 279 1.73 -11.79 7.79
N THR A 280 2.16 -10.89 8.67
CA THR A 280 3.57 -10.77 9.03
C THR A 280 3.81 -11.41 10.39
N ARG A 281 4.78 -12.33 10.46
CA ARG A 281 5.08 -13.09 11.67
C ARG A 281 6.47 -12.72 12.21
N PRO A 282 6.61 -12.33 13.48
CA PRO A 282 7.87 -11.89 14.09
C PRO A 282 8.66 -13.04 14.73
N SER A 283 8.29 -14.30 14.50
CA SER A 283 9.00 -15.44 15.08
C SER A 283 10.35 -15.66 14.38
N GLY A 284 11.40 -15.97 15.14
CA GLY A 284 12.73 -16.25 14.57
C GLY A 284 13.34 -15.00 13.91
N CYS A 285 13.66 -15.06 12.62
CA CYS A 285 14.10 -13.90 11.83
C CYS A 285 12.95 -13.06 11.27
N GLY A 286 11.71 -13.53 11.45
CA GLY A 286 10.51 -12.96 10.87
C GLY A 286 10.17 -13.51 9.49
N SER A 287 8.91 -13.42 9.11
CA SER A 287 8.42 -13.91 7.82
C SER A 287 7.17 -13.18 7.33
N ILE A 288 6.94 -13.22 6.02
CA ILE A 288 5.69 -12.82 5.38
C ILE A 288 4.97 -14.09 4.92
N GLU A 289 3.81 -14.36 5.49
CA GLU A 289 3.03 -15.57 5.23
C GLU A 289 1.83 -15.26 4.34
N LEU A 290 1.69 -16.01 3.26
CA LEU A 290 0.63 -15.82 2.27
C LEU A 290 -0.51 -16.79 2.53
N TYR A 291 -1.73 -16.28 2.54
CA TYR A 291 -2.93 -17.06 2.82
C TYR A 291 -3.97 -16.92 1.71
N LYS A 292 -4.69 -18.01 1.46
CA LYS A 292 -5.95 -18.03 0.74
C LYS A 292 -7.10 -18.23 1.71
N PHE A 293 -8.09 -17.35 1.69
CA PHE A 293 -9.30 -17.48 2.48
C PHE A 293 -10.37 -18.22 1.69
N VAL A 294 -10.82 -19.34 2.24
CA VAL A 294 -12.00 -20.05 1.72
C VAL A 294 -13.22 -19.48 2.43
N LYS A 295 -14.05 -18.79 1.65
CA LYS A 295 -15.24 -18.10 2.17
C LYS A 295 -16.33 -19.09 2.55
N HIS A 296 -16.50 -19.28 3.85
CA HIS A 296 -17.65 -19.97 4.42
C HIS A 296 -18.03 -19.33 5.77
N PRO A 297 -19.31 -18.96 6.02
CA PRO A 297 -19.70 -18.19 7.21
C PRO A 297 -19.44 -18.88 8.55
N ILE A 298 -19.44 -20.23 8.56
CA ILE A 298 -19.33 -21.05 9.78
C ILE A 298 -18.01 -21.85 9.82
N HIS A 299 -17.43 -22.09 8.64
CA HIS A 299 -16.27 -22.98 8.45
C HIS A 299 -15.23 -22.32 7.56
N GLY A 300 -15.12 -20.99 7.67
CA GLY A 300 -14.09 -20.26 6.96
C GLY A 300 -12.74 -20.84 7.33
N THR A 301 -11.90 -21.08 6.34
CA THR A 301 -10.55 -21.60 6.57
C THR A 301 -9.55 -20.69 5.89
N ALA A 302 -8.46 -20.38 6.58
CA ALA A 302 -7.28 -19.79 5.96
C ALA A 302 -6.32 -20.92 5.59
N ILE A 303 -6.00 -21.04 4.31
CA ILE A 303 -5.02 -22.00 3.79
C ILE A 303 -3.72 -21.23 3.59
N GLN A 304 -2.69 -21.59 4.34
CA GLN A 304 -1.35 -21.02 4.14
C GLN A 304 -0.77 -21.57 2.83
N LEU A 305 -0.34 -20.68 1.94
CA LEU A 305 0.19 -21.01 0.63
C LEU A 305 1.72 -21.00 0.63
N ALA A 306 2.32 -20.02 1.30
CA ALA A 306 3.77 -19.86 1.37
C ALA A 306 4.20 -19.09 2.62
N THR A 307 5.43 -19.34 3.05
CA THR A 307 6.17 -18.57 4.06
C THR A 307 7.39 -17.97 3.37
N LEU A 308 7.47 -16.65 3.34
CA LEU A 308 8.60 -15.91 2.78
C LEU A 308 9.47 -15.43 3.94
N ASN A 309 10.58 -16.14 4.18
CA ASN A 309 11.46 -15.84 5.32
C ASN A 309 12.25 -14.55 5.11
N LEU A 310 12.36 -13.73 6.15
CA LEU A 310 13.24 -12.56 6.17
C LEU A 310 14.72 -12.99 6.28
N PRO A 311 15.67 -12.06 6.11
CA PRO A 311 17.09 -12.40 6.15
C PRO A 311 17.49 -13.08 7.46
N PRO A 312 18.32 -14.15 7.42
CA PRO A 312 18.74 -14.85 8.62
C PRO A 312 19.54 -13.95 9.56
N LEU A 313 19.28 -14.08 10.85
CA LEU A 313 19.98 -13.35 11.91
C LEU A 313 21.30 -14.05 12.25
N ALA A 314 22.28 -13.29 12.71
CA ALA A 314 23.53 -13.83 13.21
C ALA A 314 23.27 -14.82 14.35
N ARG A 315 24.05 -15.89 14.39
CA ARG A 315 23.92 -16.94 15.41
C ARG A 315 23.94 -16.34 16.81
N ASP A 316 23.07 -16.86 17.66
CA ASP A 316 22.94 -16.46 19.07
C ASP A 316 22.58 -14.98 19.28
N THR A 317 21.97 -14.29 18.30
CA THR A 317 21.43 -12.94 18.49
C THR A 317 20.17 -13.00 19.36
N PRO A 318 20.19 -12.53 20.61
CA PRO A 318 19.01 -12.53 21.45
C PRO A 318 18.12 -11.36 21.03
N LEU A 319 17.07 -11.66 20.26
CA LEU A 319 16.01 -10.71 19.98
C LEU A 319 15.18 -10.50 21.25
N ASP A 320 14.99 -9.22 21.59
CA ASP A 320 14.09 -8.79 22.64
C ASP A 320 12.70 -8.50 22.06
N SER A 321 12.64 -7.88 20.88
CA SER A 321 11.39 -7.75 20.12
C SER A 321 11.65 -7.70 18.60
N LEU A 322 10.67 -8.14 17.82
CA LEU A 322 10.64 -7.99 16.36
C LEU A 322 9.26 -7.47 15.97
N ALA A 323 9.19 -6.36 15.22
CA ALA A 323 7.94 -5.84 14.68
C ALA A 323 8.02 -5.71 13.16
N ILE A 324 6.99 -6.20 12.46
CA ILE A 324 6.91 -6.13 10.99
C ILE A 324 5.59 -5.46 10.60
N MET A 325 5.67 -4.22 10.12
CA MET A 325 4.52 -3.45 9.66
C MET A 325 4.57 -3.29 8.14
N ALA A 326 3.43 -3.42 7.48
CA ALA A 326 3.28 -3.26 6.05
C ALA A 326 2.42 -2.04 5.72
N TYR A 327 2.97 -1.19 4.86
CA TYR A 327 2.30 -0.01 4.34
C TYR A 327 2.06 -0.20 2.85
N THR A 328 0.82 0.02 2.46
CA THR A 328 0.42 0.08 1.08
C THR A 328 -0.84 0.90 0.92
N ASN A 329 -1.19 1.20 -0.32
CA ASN A 329 -2.46 1.83 -0.61
C ASN A 329 -3.65 0.88 -0.51
N PRO A 330 -4.83 1.38 -0.12
CA PRO A 330 -6.05 0.59 -0.21
C PRO A 330 -6.34 0.16 -1.65
N ILE A 331 -7.03 -0.97 -1.79
CA ILE A 331 -7.50 -1.48 -3.07
C ILE A 331 -8.93 -0.99 -3.27
N TYR A 332 -9.14 -0.17 -4.30
CA TYR A 332 -10.44 0.43 -4.57
C TYR A 332 -11.27 -0.42 -5.53
N ALA A 333 -12.58 -0.25 -5.47
CA ALA A 333 -13.51 -1.02 -6.30
C ALA A 333 -13.52 -0.60 -7.77
N HIS A 334 -13.43 0.70 -8.00
CA HIS A 334 -13.65 1.31 -9.31
C HIS A 334 -12.66 2.43 -9.53
N PRO A 335 -11.99 2.50 -10.69
CA PRO A 335 -11.30 3.71 -11.09
C PRO A 335 -12.21 4.92 -10.95
N SER A 336 -11.66 6.01 -10.43
CA SER A 336 -12.39 7.27 -10.36
C SER A 336 -12.85 7.74 -11.74
N PRO A 337 -14.06 8.32 -11.87
CA PRO A 337 -14.64 8.69 -13.17
C PRO A 337 -13.77 9.62 -14.03
N HIS A 338 -12.82 10.33 -13.42
CA HIS A 338 -11.95 11.29 -14.08
C HIS A 338 -10.58 10.71 -14.47
N LYS A 339 -10.25 9.48 -14.06
CA LYS A 339 -8.97 8.84 -14.34
C LYS A 339 -8.94 8.28 -15.75
N LEU A 340 -7.84 8.51 -16.45
CA LEU A 340 -7.55 7.90 -17.75
C LEU A 340 -6.84 6.55 -17.59
N PHE A 341 -6.15 6.37 -16.47
CA PHE A 341 -5.38 5.17 -16.14
C PHE A 341 -5.27 5.05 -14.61
N VAL A 342 -5.10 3.83 -14.14
CA VAL A 342 -4.89 3.46 -12.73
C VAL A 342 -3.63 2.62 -12.60
N VAL A 343 -3.11 2.48 -11.39
CA VAL A 343 -1.94 1.61 -11.18
C VAL A 343 -2.35 0.16 -11.35
N ASP A 344 -1.54 -0.60 -12.10
CA ASP A 344 -1.68 -2.06 -12.15
C ASP A 344 -1.45 -2.62 -10.74
N ARG A 345 -2.42 -3.38 -10.25
CA ARG A 345 -2.39 -3.96 -8.90
C ARG A 345 -1.17 -4.83 -8.67
N GLU A 346 -0.67 -5.51 -9.70
CA GLU A 346 0.52 -6.35 -9.59
C GLU A 346 1.80 -5.51 -9.48
N GLU A 347 1.78 -4.29 -9.99
CA GLU A 347 2.91 -3.37 -9.94
C GLU A 347 2.94 -2.51 -8.66
N GLN A 348 1.88 -2.53 -7.84
CA GLN A 348 1.84 -1.86 -6.55
C GLN A 348 2.98 -2.30 -5.61
N ILE A 349 3.61 -1.33 -4.94
CA ILE A 349 4.70 -1.53 -3.98
C ILE A 349 4.15 -1.59 -2.56
N TYR A 350 4.51 -2.66 -1.86
CA TYR A 350 4.43 -2.76 -0.41
C TYR A 350 5.72 -2.26 0.23
N VAL A 351 5.57 -1.50 1.30
CA VAL A 351 6.68 -1.03 2.11
C VAL A 351 6.58 -1.69 3.48
N PHE A 352 7.53 -2.58 3.77
CA PHE A 352 7.65 -3.22 5.07
C PHE A 352 8.64 -2.45 5.93
N LYS A 353 8.21 -2.08 7.12
CA LYS A 353 9.08 -1.61 8.19
C LYS A 353 9.31 -2.77 9.14
N VAL A 354 10.55 -3.26 9.19
CA VAL A 354 10.99 -4.33 10.07
C VAL A 354 11.87 -3.72 11.15
N GLU A 355 11.43 -3.79 12.41
CA GLU A 355 12.18 -3.30 13.56
C GLU A 355 12.67 -4.49 14.38
N TYR A 356 13.99 -4.67 14.40
CA TYR A 356 14.64 -5.64 15.26
C TYR A 356 15.19 -4.95 16.49
N GLU A 357 14.86 -5.46 17.66
CA GLU A 357 15.38 -4.98 18.92
C GLU A 357 16.16 -6.09 19.60
N TYR A 358 17.43 -5.86 19.90
CA TYR A 358 18.33 -6.89 20.41
C TYR A 358 19.40 -6.34 21.35
N TYR A 359 20.00 -7.24 22.14
CA TYR A 359 21.13 -6.91 23.00
C TYR A 359 22.46 -7.11 22.27
N PHE A 360 23.28 -6.06 22.23
CA PHE A 360 24.55 -6.12 21.51
C PHE A 360 25.62 -6.82 22.36
N LYS A 361 26.12 -7.99 21.92
CA LYS A 361 27.34 -8.69 22.39
C LYS A 361 27.59 -8.62 23.92
N ASN A 362 26.74 -9.23 24.73
CA ASN A 362 26.85 -9.28 26.20
C ASN A 362 26.91 -7.91 26.90
N THR A 363 26.46 -6.85 26.23
CA THR A 363 26.26 -5.56 26.87
C THR A 363 24.79 -5.37 27.27
N GLU A 364 24.53 -4.59 28.30
CA GLU A 364 23.16 -4.19 28.67
C GLU A 364 22.53 -3.19 27.67
N TYR A 365 23.24 -2.83 26.59
CA TYR A 365 22.77 -1.86 25.61
C TYR A 365 21.82 -2.52 24.60
N ARG A 366 20.55 -2.12 24.67
CA ARG A 366 19.51 -2.42 23.69
C ARG A 366 19.78 -1.62 22.41
N ARG A 367 19.80 -2.30 21.26
CA ARG A 367 19.88 -1.69 19.93
C ARG A 367 18.60 -1.95 19.16
N ILE A 368 18.18 -0.95 18.39
CA ILE A 368 17.05 -1.04 17.46
C ILE A 368 17.58 -0.84 16.06
N VAL A 369 17.28 -1.80 15.18
CA VAL A 369 17.62 -1.78 13.77
C VAL A 369 16.34 -1.77 12.98
N THR A 370 16.13 -0.70 12.22
CA THR A 370 14.97 -0.57 11.35
C THR A 370 15.39 -0.83 9.91
N VAL A 371 14.89 -1.91 9.33
CA VAL A 371 15.02 -2.24 7.91
C VAL A 371 13.74 -1.88 7.19
N ILE A 372 13.88 -1.08 6.14
CA ILE A 372 12.80 -0.78 5.22
C ILE A 372 12.96 -1.65 3.99
N MET A 373 11.93 -2.41 3.66
CA MET A 373 11.93 -3.31 2.51
C MET A 373 10.76 -2.97 1.57
N HIS A 374 11.06 -2.80 0.29
CA HIS A 374 10.07 -2.53 -0.75
C HIS A 374 9.90 -3.76 -1.62
N VAL A 375 8.65 -4.18 -1.87
CA VAL A 375 8.33 -5.40 -2.65
C VAL A 375 7.14 -5.13 -3.55
N HIS A 376 7.22 -5.52 -4.83
CA HIS A 376 6.04 -5.48 -5.70
C HIS A 376 5.04 -6.57 -5.33
N GLN A 377 3.74 -6.26 -5.43
CA GLN A 377 2.66 -7.20 -5.17
C GLN A 377 2.73 -8.46 -6.04
N ARG A 378 3.16 -8.34 -7.31
CA ARG A 378 3.33 -9.48 -8.22
C ARG A 378 4.19 -10.62 -7.65
N ILE A 379 5.10 -10.30 -6.73
CA ILE A 379 5.95 -11.30 -6.07
C ILE A 379 5.11 -12.18 -5.17
N PHE A 380 4.20 -11.60 -4.38
CA PHE A 380 3.24 -12.37 -3.58
C PHE A 380 2.28 -13.15 -4.48
N MET A 381 1.75 -12.51 -5.53
CA MET A 381 0.84 -13.16 -6.47
C MET A 381 1.46 -14.37 -7.19
N LYS A 382 2.77 -14.32 -7.51
CA LYS A 382 3.52 -15.45 -8.07
C LYS A 382 3.45 -16.68 -7.16
N TYR A 383 3.57 -16.51 -5.84
CA TYR A 383 3.48 -17.61 -4.88
C TYR A 383 2.02 -18.04 -4.63
N CYS A 384 1.08 -17.08 -4.59
CA CYS A 384 -0.34 -17.40 -4.50
C CYS A 384 -0.82 -18.26 -5.69
N ALA A 385 -0.35 -17.97 -6.90
CA ALA A 385 -0.68 -18.74 -8.10
C ALA A 385 -0.10 -20.16 -8.08
N ARG A 386 1.05 -20.38 -7.42
CA ARG A 386 1.70 -21.69 -7.28
C ARG A 386 1.03 -22.58 -6.23
N GLY A 387 0.55 -21.97 -5.14
CA GLY A 387 -0.07 -22.66 -4.00
C GLY A 387 -1.52 -23.14 -4.21
N GLY A 388 -2.09 -22.96 -5.41
CA GLY A 388 -3.51 -23.23 -5.68
C GLY A 388 -3.92 -24.69 -5.91
N GLY A 389 -3.00 -25.66 -5.83
CA GLY A 389 -3.30 -27.09 -5.98
C GLY A 389 -3.46 -27.78 -4.62
N GLY A 390 -4.62 -28.41 -4.38
CA GLY A 390 -5.03 -29.00 -3.08
C GLY A 390 -4.02 -29.89 -2.37
N ASP A 391 -4.21 -30.03 -1.04
CA ASP A 391 -3.44 -30.81 -0.04
C ASP A 391 -1.92 -30.62 0.01
N LYS A 392 -1.34 -29.74 -0.80
CA LYS A 392 0.09 -29.43 -0.70
C LYS A 392 0.35 -28.57 0.54
N ALA A 393 1.35 -28.97 1.31
CA ALA A 393 1.88 -28.17 2.40
C ALA A 393 2.31 -26.78 1.89
N ALA A 394 2.20 -25.77 2.76
CA ALA A 394 2.68 -24.42 2.47
C ALA A 394 4.16 -24.46 2.06
N VAL A 395 4.51 -23.68 1.04
CA VAL A 395 5.90 -23.61 0.55
C VAL A 395 6.71 -22.69 1.45
N ASP A 396 7.71 -23.23 2.14
CA ASP A 396 8.69 -22.44 2.88
C ASP A 396 9.79 -21.96 1.94
N VAL A 397 9.98 -20.64 1.82
CA VAL A 397 10.88 -20.02 0.85
C VAL A 397 11.95 -19.21 1.58
N PRO A 398 13.23 -19.58 1.50
CA PRO A 398 14.31 -18.86 2.18
C PRO A 398 14.59 -17.51 1.53
N TRP A 399 15.13 -16.57 2.31
CA TRP A 399 15.44 -15.21 1.85
C TRP A 399 16.24 -15.20 0.55
N GLU A 400 17.25 -16.06 0.43
CA GLU A 400 18.16 -16.12 -0.72
C GLU A 400 17.44 -16.41 -2.04
N GLU A 401 16.28 -17.10 -2.00
CA GLU A 401 15.49 -17.44 -3.17
C GLU A 401 14.55 -16.29 -3.58
N TRP A 402 13.84 -15.67 -2.63
CA TRP A 402 12.80 -14.70 -2.94
C TRP A 402 13.20 -13.23 -2.70
N GLY A 403 14.12 -12.95 -1.77
CA GLY A 403 14.43 -11.62 -1.28
C GLY A 403 15.32 -10.79 -2.21
N PRO A 404 16.60 -11.18 -2.44
CA PRO A 404 17.58 -10.29 -3.07
C PRO A 404 17.16 -9.73 -4.43
N SER A 405 16.55 -10.54 -5.30
CA SER A 405 16.17 -10.09 -6.64
C SER A 405 14.86 -9.31 -6.70
N ASN A 406 14.07 -9.32 -5.62
CA ASN A 406 12.69 -8.81 -5.64
C ASN A 406 12.44 -7.73 -4.59
N THR A 407 13.46 -7.33 -3.84
CA THR A 407 13.35 -6.35 -2.78
C THR A 407 14.32 -5.19 -2.99
N ALA A 408 13.90 -4.00 -2.57
CA ALA A 408 14.82 -2.88 -2.34
C ALA A 408 14.84 -2.59 -0.83
N ILE A 409 16.02 -2.66 -0.25
CA ILE A 409 16.23 -2.52 1.19
C ILE A 409 16.92 -1.19 1.52
N ASP A 410 16.70 -0.71 2.74
CA ASP A 410 17.32 0.49 3.28
C ASP A 410 17.32 0.44 4.81
N THR A 411 18.28 1.08 5.45
CA THR A 411 18.31 1.31 6.89
C THR A 411 17.85 2.74 7.16
N SER A 412 16.54 2.91 7.38
CA SER A 412 15.97 4.20 7.76
C SER A 412 15.17 4.06 9.05
N ILE A 413 15.46 4.95 10.02
CA ILE A 413 14.88 4.91 11.37
C ILE A 413 13.41 5.38 11.35
N ARG A 414 12.92 6.04 10.27
CA ARG A 414 11.54 6.55 10.23
C ARG A 414 10.87 6.36 8.89
N ILE A 415 9.92 5.43 8.86
CA ILE A 415 8.76 5.52 7.97
C ILE A 415 7.58 6.09 8.74
N ARG A 416 7.17 7.28 8.33
CA ARG A 416 5.76 7.71 8.41
C ARG A 416 5.14 7.86 7.01
N GLY A 417 5.89 7.45 5.97
CA GLY A 417 5.53 7.59 4.57
C GLY A 417 4.58 6.51 4.11
N MET A 418 3.65 6.90 3.24
CA MET A 418 2.77 5.99 2.52
C MET A 418 3.45 5.61 1.20
N SER A 419 3.14 4.43 0.66
CA SER A 419 3.35 4.15 -0.76
C SER A 419 2.05 4.37 -1.51
N HIS A 420 2.16 4.79 -2.77
CA HIS A 420 1.05 4.84 -3.70
C HIS A 420 1.53 4.31 -5.04
N GLY A 421 0.87 3.24 -5.50
CA GLY A 421 1.28 2.53 -6.68
C GLY A 421 2.74 2.09 -6.63
N GLN A 422 3.56 2.61 -7.53
CA GLN A 422 5.00 2.31 -7.61
C GLN A 422 5.88 3.36 -6.96
N LEU A 423 5.29 4.30 -6.22
CA LEU A 423 6.00 5.36 -5.52
C LEU A 423 5.99 5.11 -4.02
N ALA A 424 7.13 5.27 -3.37
CA ALA A 424 7.27 5.17 -1.92
C ALA A 424 7.96 6.40 -1.34
N ILE A 425 7.39 6.97 -0.28
CA ILE A 425 8.04 8.03 0.50
C ILE A 425 8.96 7.41 1.55
N CYS A 426 10.22 7.84 1.55
CA CYS A 426 11.16 7.70 2.65
C CYS A 426 11.45 9.08 3.24
N LEU A 427 11.43 9.21 4.57
CA LEU A 427 11.76 10.47 5.23
C LEU A 427 13.20 10.39 5.72
N PRO A 428 14.11 11.25 5.24
CA PRO A 428 15.50 11.20 5.64
C PRO A 428 15.64 11.55 7.14
N ILE A 429 16.62 10.91 7.79
CA ILE A 429 16.94 11.17 9.19
C ILE A 429 17.62 12.53 9.29
N ASP A 430 17.07 13.44 10.08
CA ASP A 430 17.86 14.50 10.69
C ASP A 430 18.08 14.13 12.16
N LYS A 431 19.32 13.75 12.51
CA LYS A 431 19.70 13.20 13.84
C LYS A 431 19.35 14.15 15.00
N GLN A 432 19.05 15.42 14.72
CA GLN A 432 18.71 16.43 15.71
C GLN A 432 17.24 16.39 16.18
N PHE A 433 16.33 15.66 15.50
CA PHE A 433 14.89 15.70 15.81
C PHE A 433 14.32 14.33 16.22
N MET A 434 14.69 13.87 17.42
CA MET A 434 14.06 12.70 18.05
C MET A 434 12.60 12.94 18.49
N ASN A 435 12.11 14.19 18.48
CA ASN A 435 10.76 14.53 18.98
C ASN A 435 9.62 14.13 18.02
N TYR A 436 8.45 13.80 18.59
CA TYR A 436 7.21 13.45 17.88
C TYR A 436 6.68 14.56 16.96
N ASN A 437 7.16 15.80 17.14
CA ASN A 437 6.88 17.00 16.35
C ASN A 437 7.96 17.28 15.29
N ALA A 438 8.68 16.26 14.82
CA ALA A 438 9.65 16.45 13.76
C ALA A 438 8.97 17.07 12.52
N ILE A 439 9.61 18.13 12.02
CA ILE A 439 9.16 18.93 10.89
C ILE A 439 10.09 18.57 9.72
N PHE A 440 9.54 18.01 8.64
CA PHE A 440 10.28 17.55 7.47
C PHE A 440 10.31 18.62 6.38
N THR A 441 11.50 19.08 6.02
CA THR A 441 11.74 19.98 4.87
C THR A 441 12.40 19.24 3.70
N LYS A 442 12.76 17.97 3.88
CA LYS A 442 13.36 17.10 2.87
C LYS A 442 12.56 15.81 2.77
N LEU A 443 12.42 15.32 1.55
CA LEU A 443 11.69 14.11 1.23
C LEU A 443 12.47 13.29 0.21
N GLU A 444 12.47 11.98 0.41
CA GLU A 444 12.99 11.03 -0.56
C GLU A 444 11.82 10.25 -1.15
N ILE A 445 11.75 10.19 -2.48
CA ILE A 445 10.77 9.39 -3.19
C ILE A 445 11.51 8.32 -3.96
N LYS A 446 11.15 7.06 -3.72
CA LYS A 446 11.61 5.91 -4.50
C LYS A 446 10.54 5.59 -5.53
N ASN A 447 10.90 5.67 -6.80
CA ASN A 447 10.04 5.33 -7.93
C ASN A 447 10.51 4.00 -8.54
N PHE A 448 9.66 2.99 -8.44
CA PHE A 448 9.91 1.63 -8.91
C PHE A 448 9.39 1.36 -10.33
N SER A 449 8.85 2.38 -11.00
CA SER A 449 8.37 2.24 -12.39
C SER A 449 9.51 1.90 -13.35
N LEU A 450 9.23 0.98 -14.27
CA LEU A 450 10.18 0.58 -15.31
C LEU A 450 10.54 1.77 -16.20
N SER A 451 9.57 2.62 -16.55
CA SER A 451 9.80 3.83 -17.32
C SER A 451 10.74 4.80 -16.62
N GLY A 452 10.58 5.01 -15.30
CA GLY A 452 11.49 5.82 -14.50
C GLY A 452 12.91 5.27 -14.52
N VAL A 453 13.07 3.97 -14.28
CA VAL A 453 14.36 3.28 -14.28
C VAL A 453 15.06 3.40 -15.64
N LEU A 454 14.33 3.16 -16.74
CA LEU A 454 14.89 3.27 -18.09
C LEU A 454 15.28 4.72 -18.43
N ALA A 455 14.42 5.69 -18.12
CA ALA A 455 14.74 7.10 -18.32
C ALA A 455 16.00 7.54 -17.55
N ALA A 456 16.18 7.04 -16.32
CA ALA A 456 17.38 7.32 -15.54
C ALA A 456 18.64 6.67 -16.12
N LYS A 457 18.55 5.44 -16.67
CA LYS A 457 19.66 4.78 -17.40
C LYS A 457 20.06 5.56 -18.64
N ASP A 458 19.09 6.02 -19.42
CA ASP A 458 19.34 6.81 -20.62
C ASP A 458 19.97 8.17 -20.25
N ALA A 459 19.47 8.83 -19.21
CA ALA A 459 20.00 10.11 -18.74
C ALA A 459 21.43 10.01 -18.18
N GLN A 460 21.78 8.93 -17.49
CA GLN A 460 23.17 8.65 -17.06
C GLN A 460 24.11 8.46 -18.25
N THR A 461 23.59 8.08 -19.43
CA THR A 461 24.35 8.01 -20.69
C THR A 461 24.54 9.39 -21.34
N ILE A 462 23.81 10.43 -20.90
CA ILE A 462 23.76 11.78 -21.50
C ILE A 462 24.50 12.86 -20.66
N VAL A 463 25.27 12.48 -19.62
CA VAL A 463 25.90 13.46 -18.71
C VAL A 463 27.05 14.24 -19.36
N SER A 464 26.72 15.34 -20.03
CA SER A 464 27.45 16.60 -19.99
C SER A 464 26.56 17.74 -20.50
N LEU A 465 25.68 18.32 -19.68
CA LEU A 465 25.16 19.68 -19.91
C LEU A 465 24.45 20.22 -18.65
N GLY A 466 25.14 21.09 -17.92
CA GLY A 466 24.53 22.21 -17.19
C GLY A 466 24.10 21.97 -15.74
N ASN A 467 24.68 22.75 -14.84
CA ASN A 467 24.29 22.87 -13.43
C ASN A 467 22.83 23.34 -13.29
N HIS A 468 22.10 22.74 -12.34
CA HIS A 468 20.80 23.15 -11.76
C HIS A 468 19.50 22.44 -12.16
N LYS A 469 19.52 21.19 -12.64
CA LYS A 469 18.27 20.38 -12.61
C LYS A 469 18.41 19.17 -11.69
N PRO A 470 17.45 18.94 -10.77
CA PRO A 470 17.44 17.72 -9.97
C PRO A 470 17.20 16.53 -10.91
N HIS A 471 18.15 15.60 -10.92
CA HIS A 471 18.00 14.32 -11.61
C HIS A 471 17.72 13.23 -10.59
N GLY A 472 16.78 12.34 -10.90
CA GLY A 472 16.59 11.13 -10.12
C GLY A 472 17.84 10.25 -10.17
N LEU A 473 18.32 9.79 -9.02
CA LEU A 473 19.46 8.88 -8.93
C LEU A 473 18.96 7.45 -9.13
N LEU A 474 19.41 6.79 -10.20
CA LEU A 474 19.19 5.36 -10.35
C LEU A 474 19.96 4.60 -9.27
N VAL A 475 19.24 3.77 -8.52
CA VAL A 475 19.79 2.83 -7.56
C VAL A 475 19.48 1.43 -8.06
N GLU A 476 20.51 0.68 -8.44
CA GLU A 476 20.36 -0.69 -8.96
C GLU A 476 20.44 -1.76 -7.87
N SER A 477 21.11 -1.45 -6.75
CA SER A 477 21.20 -2.34 -5.59
C SER A 477 21.54 -1.56 -4.32
N ASN A 478 21.09 -2.07 -3.19
CA ASN A 478 21.49 -1.63 -1.85
C ASN A 478 21.91 -2.84 -1.03
N ILE A 479 22.89 -2.64 -0.15
CA ILE A 479 23.41 -3.69 0.72
C ILE A 479 23.47 -3.15 2.15
N ILE A 480 22.87 -3.87 3.08
CA ILE A 480 23.08 -3.69 4.51
C ILE A 480 24.25 -4.59 4.89
N ARG A 481 25.38 -3.98 5.22
CA ARG A 481 26.62 -4.72 5.51
C ARG A 481 26.63 -5.18 6.96
N VAL A 482 26.98 -6.44 7.19
CA VAL A 482 27.17 -7.01 8.54
C VAL A 482 28.21 -6.22 9.34
N ALA A 483 29.20 -5.64 8.65
CA ALA A 483 30.21 -4.79 9.26
C ALA A 483 29.62 -3.50 9.89
N GLU A 484 28.50 -3.00 9.37
CA GLU A 484 27.81 -1.81 9.87
C GLU A 484 26.77 -2.18 10.94
N ASP A 485 26.04 -3.28 10.74
CA ASP A 485 25.10 -3.83 11.71
C ASP A 485 25.19 -5.36 11.78
N PRO A 486 25.78 -5.94 12.85
CA PRO A 486 26.08 -7.36 12.91
C PRO A 486 24.88 -8.22 13.33
N ILE A 487 23.66 -7.68 13.20
CA ILE A 487 22.43 -8.41 13.52
C ILE A 487 22.15 -9.55 12.52
N PHE A 488 22.59 -9.41 11.27
CA PHE A 488 22.38 -10.40 10.22
C PHE A 488 23.55 -11.38 10.12
N GLU A 489 23.27 -12.63 9.71
CA GLU A 489 24.31 -13.64 9.51
C GLU A 489 25.23 -13.28 8.33
N ASN A 490 24.64 -12.70 7.29
CA ASN A 490 25.32 -12.31 6.05
C ASN A 490 24.88 -10.90 5.61
N ASP A 491 25.64 -10.29 4.69
CA ASP A 491 25.24 -9.03 4.07
C ASP A 491 23.84 -9.21 3.44
N VAL A 492 22.91 -8.33 3.80
CA VAL A 492 21.56 -8.36 3.25
C VAL A 492 21.57 -7.48 2.02
N GLU A 493 21.21 -8.03 0.87
CA GLU A 493 21.21 -7.32 -0.41
C GLU A 493 19.79 -7.23 -0.98
N GLY A 494 19.45 -6.07 -1.55
CA GLY A 494 18.25 -5.87 -2.36
C GLY A 494 18.61 -5.28 -3.71
N LYS A 495 18.16 -5.91 -4.80
CA LYS A 495 18.47 -5.61 -6.21
C LYS A 495 17.28 -5.13 -7.01
N LEU A 496 16.16 -4.81 -6.35
CA LEU A 496 15.03 -4.20 -7.04
C LEU A 496 15.41 -2.75 -7.40
N PRO A 497 15.57 -2.41 -8.69
CA PRO A 497 16.02 -1.08 -9.09
C PRO A 497 14.94 -0.04 -8.84
N TYR A 498 15.36 1.17 -8.49
CA TYR A 498 14.46 2.32 -8.36
C TYR A 498 15.17 3.63 -8.68
N VAL A 499 14.39 4.66 -8.98
CA VAL A 499 14.88 6.03 -9.10
C VAL A 499 14.61 6.77 -7.80
N LEU A 500 15.66 7.31 -7.19
CA LEU A 500 15.60 8.12 -5.98
C LEU A 500 15.50 9.60 -6.33
N TYR A 501 14.39 10.23 -5.96
CA TYR A 501 14.22 11.67 -6.04
C TYR A 501 14.41 12.29 -4.66
N HIS A 502 15.22 13.34 -4.58
CA HIS A 502 15.29 14.20 -3.41
C HIS A 502 14.48 15.46 -3.67
N LEU A 503 13.56 15.74 -2.76
CA LEU A 503 12.75 16.95 -2.79
C LEU A 503 13.04 17.77 -1.55
N ARG A 504 13.02 19.09 -1.74
CA ARG A 504 13.15 20.07 -0.66
C ARG A 504 11.94 20.98 -0.69
N PHE A 505 11.42 21.25 0.49
CA PHE A 505 10.31 22.16 0.68
C PHE A 505 10.78 23.36 1.49
N GLU A 506 10.20 24.52 1.17
CA GLU A 506 10.43 25.77 1.89
C GLU A 506 9.89 25.70 3.32
N GLU A 507 8.74 25.02 3.45
CA GLU A 507 8.05 24.79 4.71
C GLU A 507 8.28 23.37 5.19
N GLY A 508 8.01 23.18 6.47
CA GLY A 508 8.22 21.92 7.10
C GLY A 508 6.92 21.20 7.45
N TYR A 509 6.87 19.90 7.18
CA TYR A 509 5.68 19.08 7.30
C TYR A 509 5.76 18.11 8.48
N SER A 510 4.64 17.86 9.14
CA SER A 510 4.53 16.85 10.19
C SER A 510 4.31 15.43 9.63
N ARG A 511 3.69 15.34 8.45
CA ARG A 511 3.45 14.12 7.68
C ARG A 511 3.46 14.44 6.20
N MET A 512 3.81 13.45 5.39
CA MET A 512 3.74 13.54 3.93
C MET A 512 3.10 12.27 3.39
N MET A 513 2.26 12.43 2.37
CA MET A 513 1.63 11.36 1.62
C MET A 513 1.95 11.54 0.14
N ILE A 514 1.89 10.48 -0.64
CA ILE A 514 2.16 10.50 -2.08
C ILE A 514 0.98 9.88 -2.82
N CYS A 515 0.69 10.41 -3.99
CA CYS A 515 -0.07 9.73 -5.02
C CYS A 515 0.58 9.90 -6.38
N GLU A 516 0.04 9.22 -7.39
CA GLU A 516 0.47 9.35 -8.78
C GLU A 516 0.38 10.80 -9.33
N GLU A 517 -0.45 11.66 -8.73
CA GLU A 517 -0.63 13.06 -9.12
C GLU A 517 0.19 14.04 -8.28
N GLY A 518 0.97 13.56 -7.30
CA GLY A 518 1.91 14.39 -6.57
C GLY A 518 2.04 14.08 -5.08
N VAL A 519 2.49 15.07 -4.32
CA VAL A 519 2.80 14.93 -2.89
C VAL A 519 1.89 15.80 -2.05
N VAL A 520 1.40 15.25 -0.94
CA VAL A 520 0.53 15.94 0.01
C VAL A 520 1.27 16.11 1.33
N GLY A 521 1.62 17.35 1.66
CA GLY A 521 2.20 17.72 2.94
C GLY A 521 1.13 18.09 3.97
N ILE A 522 1.27 17.59 5.20
CA ILE A 522 0.40 17.95 6.33
C ILE A 522 1.21 18.75 7.35
N MET A 523 0.84 20.01 7.55
CA MET A 523 1.44 20.89 8.56
C MET A 523 0.52 20.98 9.76
N ASN A 524 1.03 20.69 10.96
CA ASN A 524 0.30 20.97 12.18
C ASN A 524 0.72 22.34 12.69
N THR A 525 -0.18 23.32 12.63
CA THR A 525 0.03 24.66 13.17
C THR A 525 -0.75 24.83 14.47
N ASN A 526 -0.50 25.94 15.18
CA ASN A 526 -1.30 26.31 16.35
C ASN A 526 -2.79 26.55 16.02
N GLU A 527 -3.12 26.75 14.75
CA GLU A 527 -4.49 26.95 14.26
C GLU A 527 -5.11 25.65 13.76
N GLY A 528 -4.38 24.52 13.73
CA GLY A 528 -4.88 23.23 13.25
C GLY A 528 -4.00 22.64 12.13
N SER A 529 -4.44 21.52 11.56
CA SER A 529 -3.73 20.89 10.45
C SER A 529 -4.04 21.60 9.13
N ARG A 530 -3.02 22.06 8.40
CA ARG A 530 -3.13 22.57 7.01
C ARG A 530 -2.59 21.52 6.06
N LEU A 531 -3.26 21.34 4.93
CA LEU A 531 -2.82 20.46 3.86
C LEU A 531 -2.27 21.30 2.71
N ARG A 532 -1.13 20.89 2.17
CA ARG A 532 -0.55 21.48 0.97
C ARG A 532 -0.33 20.38 -0.06
N VAL A 533 -0.84 20.59 -1.26
CA VAL A 533 -0.73 19.64 -2.37
C VAL A 533 0.32 20.18 -3.34
N TYR A 534 1.25 19.32 -3.73
CA TYR A 534 2.27 19.57 -4.75
C TYR A 534 1.93 18.72 -5.97
N PRO A 535 1.09 19.23 -6.88
CA PRO A 535 0.64 18.48 -8.05
C PRO A 535 1.75 18.36 -9.10
N VAL A 536 1.76 17.22 -9.78
CA VAL A 536 2.70 16.88 -10.87
C VAL A 536 2.10 17.15 -12.23
#